data_AF-A0A4C1T4W1-F1
#
_entry.id   AF-A0A4C1T4W1-F1
#
_cell.length_a   1.000
_cell.length_b   1.000
_cell.length_c   1.000
_cell.angle_alpha   90.00
_cell.angle_beta   90.00
_cell.angle_gamma   90.00
#
_symmetry.space_group_name_H-M   'P 1'
#
loop_
_entity.id
_entity.type
_entity.pdbx_description
1 polymer ?
#
loop_
_entity_poly.entity_id
_entity_poly.type
_entity_poly.pdbx_seq_one_letter_code
_entity_poly.pdbx_strand_id
1 'polypeptide(L)'
;MRDDFEEVFDLHFEITRDIFGESKSEPLKPNGENIAVTKENRQEFVDLYVDFIFNKAVNDQFKAFQNGFMKVCSGRVLNIFRPEELMAMVVGNEEYDWQALELNCEYKNGYTSRMKL
;
A
#
# COMPACT_ATOMS: atom_id res chain seq x y z
N MET A 1 -5.13 -7.99 32.84
CA MET A 1 -5.20 -6.66 32.18
C MET A 1 -6.54 -6.59 31.48
N ARG A 2 -7.27 -5.48 31.64
CA ARG A 2 -8.56 -5.29 30.96
C ARG A 2 -8.26 -5.25 29.46
N ASP A 3 -9.02 -5.99 28.68
CA ASP A 3 -8.89 -5.98 27.23
C ASP A 3 -9.68 -4.78 26.70
N ASP A 4 -8.97 -3.72 26.29
CA ASP A 4 -9.50 -2.40 25.95
C ASP A 4 -9.23 -2.02 24.49
N PHE A 5 -8.95 -3.00 23.62
CA PHE A 5 -8.62 -2.77 22.21
C PHE A 5 -9.70 -1.92 21.51
N GLU A 6 -10.97 -2.24 21.71
CA GLU A 6 -12.09 -1.52 21.12
C GLU A 6 -12.16 -0.07 21.63
N GLU A 7 -11.92 0.18 22.92
CA GLU A 7 -11.90 1.53 23.51
C GLU A 7 -10.68 2.35 23.05
N VAL A 8 -9.53 1.70 22.83
CA VAL A 8 -8.28 2.37 22.44
C VAL A 8 -8.28 2.76 20.97
N PHE A 9 -8.78 1.89 20.09
CA PHE A 9 -8.70 2.08 18.65
C PHE A 9 -9.97 2.70 18.06
N ASP A 10 -11.15 2.41 18.62
CA ASP A 10 -12.46 2.92 18.16
C ASP A 10 -12.64 2.87 16.63
N LEU A 11 -12.25 1.73 16.04
CA LEU A 11 -12.32 1.51 14.60
C LEU A 11 -13.61 0.79 14.23
N HIS A 12 -14.18 1.17 13.10
CA HIS A 12 -15.25 0.46 12.42
C HIS A 12 -14.75 -0.05 11.06
N PHE A 13 -15.49 -0.92 10.39
CA PHE A 13 -15.15 -1.42 9.05
C PHE A 13 -15.43 -0.37 7.96
N GLU A 14 -14.84 0.81 8.10
CA GLU A 14 -14.87 1.92 7.15
C GLU A 14 -13.48 2.55 7.00
N ILE A 15 -13.31 3.35 5.94
CA ILE A 15 -12.10 4.11 5.69
C ILE A 15 -12.46 5.55 5.34
N THR A 16 -11.76 6.49 5.97
CA THR A 16 -11.88 7.92 5.68
C THR A 16 -10.68 8.38 4.87
N ARG A 17 -10.93 9.04 3.74
CA ARG A 17 -9.90 9.56 2.83
C ARG A 17 -10.12 11.03 2.54
N ASP A 18 -9.03 11.75 2.36
CA ASP A 18 -9.05 13.08 1.75
C ASP A 18 -9.04 12.93 0.23
N ILE A 19 -10.08 13.45 -0.41
CA ILE A 19 -10.21 13.50 -1.87
C ILE A 19 -10.37 14.97 -2.24
N PHE A 20 -9.28 15.57 -2.71
CA PHE A 20 -9.22 16.98 -3.12
C PHE A 20 -9.63 17.97 -2.01
N GLY A 21 -9.25 17.69 -0.76
CA GLY A 21 -9.58 18.51 0.42
C GLY A 21 -10.94 18.20 1.04
N GLU A 22 -11.69 17.24 0.49
CA GLU A 22 -12.94 16.75 1.07
C GLU A 22 -12.70 15.40 1.77
N SER A 23 -13.08 15.31 3.05
CA SER A 23 -13.07 14.05 3.79
C SER A 23 -14.28 13.21 3.40
N LYS A 24 -14.03 12.01 2.87
CA LYS A 24 -15.06 11.06 2.48
C LYS A 24 -14.83 9.71 3.16
N SER A 25 -15.86 9.24 3.86
CA SER A 25 -15.87 7.92 4.49
C SER A 25 -16.60 6.92 3.61
N GLU A 26 -16.03 5.73 3.45
CA GLU A 26 -16.59 4.65 2.66
C GLU A 26 -16.52 3.33 3.45
N PRO A 27 -17.61 2.54 3.51
CA PRO A 27 -17.60 1.28 4.23
C PRO A 27 -16.76 0.23 3.47
N LEU A 28 -15.93 -0.52 4.19
CA LEU A 28 -15.08 -1.57 3.64
C LEU A 28 -15.86 -2.87 3.34
N LYS A 29 -17.01 -3.04 4.01
CA LYS A 29 -17.97 -4.14 3.82
C LYS A 29 -19.40 -3.65 4.06
N PRO A 30 -20.45 -4.39 3.68
CA PRO A 30 -21.83 -3.98 3.91
C PRO A 30 -22.09 -3.65 5.39
N ASN A 31 -22.68 -2.48 5.66
CA ASN A 31 -22.89 -1.92 7.00
C ASN A 31 -21.61 -1.79 7.85
N GLY A 32 -20.43 -1.66 7.22
CA GLY A 32 -19.15 -1.65 7.92
C GLY A 32 -19.00 -0.53 8.94
N GLU A 33 -19.65 0.61 8.72
CA GLU A 33 -19.73 1.74 9.64
C GLU A 33 -20.41 1.41 10.98
N ASN A 34 -21.21 0.34 11.03
CA ASN A 34 -21.91 -0.13 12.23
C ASN A 34 -21.25 -1.36 12.87
N ILE A 35 -20.11 -1.81 12.33
CA ILE A 35 -19.40 -3.00 12.81
C ILE A 35 -18.08 -2.56 13.40
N ALA A 36 -17.93 -2.68 14.72
CA ALA A 36 -16.69 -2.39 15.41
C ALA A 36 -15.60 -3.43 15.08
N VAL A 37 -14.36 -2.95 14.99
CA VAL A 37 -13.19 -3.79 14.87
C VAL A 37 -12.81 -4.30 16.26
N THR A 38 -12.80 -5.62 16.41
CA THR A 38 -12.42 -6.32 17.64
C THR A 38 -11.13 -7.11 17.41
N LYS A 39 -10.54 -7.63 18.49
CA LYS A 39 -9.36 -8.49 18.36
C LYS A 39 -9.56 -9.72 17.48
N GLU A 40 -10.76 -10.27 17.44
CA GLU A 40 -11.10 -11.47 16.68
C GLU A 40 -11.25 -11.16 15.20
N ASN A 41 -11.73 -9.97 14.83
CA ASN A 41 -12.02 -9.61 13.44
C ASN A 41 -10.98 -8.63 12.83
N ARG A 42 -9.98 -8.18 13.60
CA ARG A 42 -8.96 -7.22 13.12
C ARG A 42 -8.21 -7.65 11.86
N GLN A 43 -8.00 -8.95 11.65
CA GLN A 43 -7.32 -9.44 10.45
C GLN A 43 -8.19 -9.21 9.20
N GLU A 44 -9.50 -9.43 9.32
CA GLU A 44 -10.47 -9.13 8.26
C GLU A 44 -10.46 -7.63 7.92
N PHE A 45 -10.39 -6.77 8.95
CA PHE A 45 -10.29 -5.33 8.74
C PHE A 45 -9.03 -4.98 7.94
N VAL A 46 -7.86 -5.51 8.33
CA VAL A 46 -6.60 -5.28 7.62
C VAL A 46 -6.69 -5.76 6.17
N ASP A 47 -7.20 -6.96 5.93
CA ASP A 47 -7.32 -7.54 4.59
C ASP A 47 -8.22 -6.68 3.68
N LEU A 48 -9.38 -6.24 4.20
CA LEU A 48 -10.31 -5.38 3.48
C LEU A 48 -9.74 -3.97 3.24
N TYR A 49 -8.99 -3.44 4.20
CA TYR A 49 -8.35 -2.13 4.10
C TYR A 49 -7.27 -2.14 3.00
N VAL A 50 -6.41 -3.16 2.99
CA VAL A 50 -5.36 -3.35 1.98
C VAL A 50 -5.98 -3.53 0.60
N ASP A 51 -6.99 -4.40 0.46
CA ASP A 51 -7.71 -4.59 -0.80
C ASP A 51 -8.36 -3.29 -1.30
N PHE A 52 -8.94 -2.50 -0.40
CA PHE A 52 -9.53 -1.25 -0.79
C PHE A 52 -8.50 -0.25 -1.33
N ILE A 53 -7.39 -0.05 -0.61
CA ILE A 53 -6.34 0.89 -1.00
C ILE A 53 -5.69 0.51 -2.34
N PHE A 54 -5.33 -0.77 -2.52
CA PHE A 54 -4.54 -1.19 -3.68
C PHE A 54 -5.38 -1.64 -4.88
N ASN A 55 -6.61 -2.12 -4.67
CA ASN A 55 -7.46 -2.63 -5.75
C ASN A 55 -8.70 -1.77 -5.98
N LYS A 56 -9.59 -1.64 -4.97
CA LYS A 56 -10.91 -1.02 -5.18
C LYS A 56 -10.83 0.47 -5.49
N ALA A 57 -9.99 1.21 -4.76
CA ALA A 57 -9.84 2.66 -4.86
C ALA A 57 -9.40 3.14 -6.25
N VAL A 58 -8.64 2.30 -6.96
CA VAL A 58 -8.03 2.62 -8.25
C VAL A 58 -8.56 1.73 -9.38
N ASN A 59 -9.60 0.93 -9.12
CA ASN A 59 -10.06 -0.14 -10.01
C ASN A 59 -10.33 0.35 -11.44
N ASP A 60 -11.00 1.49 -11.58
CA ASP A 60 -11.45 1.96 -12.89
C ASP A 60 -10.28 2.51 -13.72
N GLN A 61 -9.38 3.26 -13.08
CA GLN A 61 -8.14 3.77 -13.66
C GLN A 61 -7.22 2.61 -14.04
N PHE A 62 -7.07 1.63 -13.14
CA PHE A 62 -6.25 0.45 -13.35
C PHE A 62 -6.79 -0.40 -14.50
N LYS A 63 -8.11 -0.64 -14.58
CA LYS A 63 -8.73 -1.36 -15.70
C LYS A 63 -8.48 -0.67 -17.03
N ALA A 64 -8.62 0.66 -17.09
CA ALA A 64 -8.34 1.42 -18.31
C ALA A 64 -6.87 1.27 -18.73
N PHE A 65 -5.93 1.41 -17.78
CA PHE A 65 -4.51 1.19 -18.00
C PHE A 65 -4.22 -0.24 -18.48
N GLN A 66 -4.70 -1.25 -17.76
CA GLN A 66 -4.51 -2.67 -18.06
C GLN A 66 -4.99 -3.01 -19.48
N ASN A 67 -6.17 -2.51 -19.87
CA ASN A 67 -6.71 -2.70 -21.21
C ASN A 67 -5.81 -2.10 -22.30
N GLY A 68 -5.22 -0.93 -22.04
CA GLY A 68 -4.25 -0.31 -22.95
C GLY A 68 -2.95 -1.10 -23.02
N PHE A 69 -2.38 -1.42 -21.86
CA PHE A 69 -1.13 -2.17 -21.73
C PHE A 69 -1.21 -3.53 -22.42
N MET A 70 -2.28 -4.29 -22.18
CA MET A 70 -2.46 -5.61 -22.77
C MET A 70 -2.65 -5.57 -24.29
N LYS A 71 -3.20 -4.49 -24.89
CA LYS A 71 -3.25 -4.37 -26.35
C LYS A 71 -1.85 -4.34 -26.99
N VAL A 72 -0.88 -3.74 -26.32
CA VAL A 72 0.51 -3.61 -26.82
C VAL A 72 1.36 -4.81 -26.41
N CYS A 73 1.17 -5.31 -25.19
CA CYS A 73 2.04 -6.28 -24.56
C CYS A 73 1.41 -7.69 -24.43
N SER A 74 0.38 -8.05 -25.22
CA SER A 74 -0.45 -9.28 -25.15
C SER A 74 0.28 -10.63 -25.41
N GLY A 75 1.51 -10.78 -24.95
CA GLY A 75 2.24 -12.04 -24.98
C GLY A 75 2.00 -12.89 -23.73
N ARG A 76 2.00 -14.21 -23.90
CA ARG A 76 2.09 -15.20 -22.80
C ARG A 76 3.32 -14.98 -21.89
N VAL A 77 4.29 -14.21 -22.38
CA VAL A 77 5.54 -13.85 -21.69
C VAL A 77 5.29 -12.93 -20.49
N LEU A 78 4.22 -12.13 -20.46
CA LEU A 78 3.94 -11.33 -19.26
C LEU A 78 3.55 -12.17 -18.05
N ASN A 79 2.95 -13.35 -18.28
CA ASN A 79 2.45 -14.22 -17.21
C ASN A 79 3.53 -15.07 -16.55
N ILE A 80 4.78 -15.03 -17.05
CA ILE A 80 5.90 -15.78 -16.46
C ILE A 80 6.79 -14.92 -15.56
N PHE A 81 6.60 -13.60 -15.57
CA PHE A 81 7.38 -12.68 -14.73
C PHE A 81 6.81 -12.59 -13.31
N ARG A 82 7.71 -12.51 -12.33
CA ARG A 82 7.37 -11.99 -11.00
C ARG A 82 7.13 -10.47 -11.07
N PRO A 83 6.38 -9.88 -10.12
CA PRO A 83 6.11 -8.44 -10.12
C PRO A 83 7.37 -7.57 -10.25
N GLU A 84 8.46 -7.95 -9.58
CA GLU A 84 9.73 -7.20 -9.61
C GLU A 84 10.43 -7.30 -10.97
N GLU A 85 10.35 -8.46 -11.64
CA GLU A 85 10.93 -8.67 -12.97
C GLU A 85 10.13 -7.90 -14.04
N LEU A 86 8.80 -7.86 -13.89
CA LEU A 86 7.94 -7.06 -14.76
C LEU A 86 8.24 -5.56 -14.59
N MET A 87 8.41 -5.09 -13.35
CA MET A 87 8.81 -3.72 -13.06
C MET A 87 10.16 -3.38 -13.70
N ALA A 88 11.18 -4.23 -13.50
CA ALA A 88 12.51 -4.01 -14.10
C ALA A 88 12.46 -4.00 -15.63
N MET A 89 11.58 -4.80 -16.25
CA MET A 89 11.40 -4.79 -17.70
C MET A 89 10.77 -3.48 -18.20
N VAL A 90 9.78 -2.94 -17.47
CA VAL A 90 9.07 -1.71 -17.86
C VAL A 90 9.88 -0.45 -17.56
N VAL A 91 10.49 -0.37 -16.37
CA VAL A 91 11.18 0.82 -15.85
C VAL A 91 12.67 0.81 -16.22
N GLY A 92 13.25 -0.37 -16.46
CA GLY A 92 14.68 -0.58 -16.58
C GLY A 92 15.33 -0.81 -15.22
N ASN A 93 16.67 -0.84 -15.21
CA ASN A 93 17.44 -0.86 -13.96
C ASN A 93 17.71 0.56 -13.49
N GLU A 94 17.46 0.81 -12.22
CA GLU A 94 17.84 2.06 -11.57
C GLU A 94 19.35 2.05 -11.29
N GLU A 95 20.07 3.02 -11.87
CA GLU A 95 21.44 3.32 -11.47
C GLU A 95 21.42 4.24 -10.26
N TYR A 96 21.57 3.65 -9.08
CA TYR A 96 21.59 4.41 -7.82
C TYR A 96 22.91 5.17 -7.66
N ASP A 97 22.81 6.47 -7.40
CA ASP A 97 23.95 7.27 -6.93
C ASP A 97 24.12 7.07 -5.42
N TRP A 98 24.94 6.06 -5.08
CA TRP A 98 25.26 5.74 -3.70
C TRP A 98 26.02 6.86 -2.98
N GLN A 99 26.78 7.69 -3.71
CA GLN A 99 27.50 8.81 -3.11
C GLN A 99 26.52 9.91 -2.71
N ALA A 100 25.55 10.22 -3.58
CA ALA A 100 24.48 11.15 -3.24
C ALA A 100 23.66 10.64 -2.04
N LEU A 101 23.37 9.34 -1.98
CA LEU A 101 22.66 8.76 -0.84
C LEU A 101 23.45 8.91 0.47
N GLU A 102 24.75 8.63 0.45
CA GLU A 102 25.63 8.77 1.63
C GLU A 102 25.76 10.23 2.08
N LEU A 103 25.95 11.17 1.14
CA LEU A 103 26.09 12.60 1.42
C LEU A 103 24.83 13.20 2.09
N ASN A 104 23.66 12.64 1.81
CA ASN A 104 22.38 13.12 2.33
C ASN A 104 21.84 12.25 3.49
N CYS A 105 22.63 11.33 4.02
CA CYS A 105 22.23 10.43 5.11
C CYS A 105 22.47 11.08 6.49
N GLU A 106 21.46 11.04 7.35
CA GLU A 106 21.59 11.41 8.76
C GLU A 106 21.79 10.18 9.65
N TYR A 107 22.80 10.22 10.53
CA TYR A 107 23.08 9.16 11.50
C TYR A 107 22.58 9.58 12.89
N LYS A 108 21.83 8.69 13.55
CA LYS A 108 21.23 8.93 14.88
C LYS A 108 21.67 7.86 15.88
N ASN A 109 21.40 8.07 17.17
CA ASN A 109 21.63 7.08 18.23
C ASN A 109 23.08 6.57 18.34
N GLY A 110 24.06 7.47 18.18
CA GLY A 110 25.48 7.16 18.34
C GLY A 110 26.17 6.63 17.09
N TYR A 111 25.43 6.39 15.99
CA TYR A 111 26.04 6.11 14.69
C TYR A 111 26.65 7.37 14.07
N THR A 112 27.75 7.21 13.34
CA THR A 112 28.39 8.30 12.60
C THR A 112 28.84 7.80 11.22
N SER A 113 28.99 8.71 10.25
CA SER A 113 29.48 8.40 8.90
C SER A 113 30.89 7.78 8.85
N ARG A 114 31.61 7.77 9.97
CA ARG A 114 32.97 7.22 10.07
C ARG A 114 33.02 5.83 10.70
N MET A 115 31.90 5.31 11.19
CA MET A 115 31.86 3.95 11.72
C MET A 115 31.99 2.94 10.57
N LYS A 116 33.12 2.24 10.53
CA LYS A 116 33.34 1.11 9.64
C LYS A 116 32.85 -0.17 10.34
N LEU A 117 32.11 -1.00 9.61
CA LEU A 117 31.79 -2.38 9.98
C LEU A 117 33.07 -3.21 10.11
#